data_AF-A0A378IZW6-F1
#
_entry.id   AF-A0A378IZW6-F1
#
_cell.length_a   1.000
_cell.length_b   1.000
_cell.length_c   1.000
_cell.angle_alpha   90.00
_cell.angle_beta   90.00
_cell.angle_gamma   90.00
#
_symmetry.space_group_name_H-M   'P 1'
#
loop_
_entity.id
_entity.type
_entity.pdbx_description
1 polymer ?
#
loop_
_entity_poly.entity_id
_entity_poly.type
_entity_poly.pdbx_seq_one_letter_code
_entity_poly.pdbx_strand_id
1 'polypeptide(L)'
;MPLPEEITLTLFNWLPRKDLLTVFSVCKDWQRISLSAKTWKEAGASSFENFKQRIEELCPELREFVFNESVSLGLAERLHKVWSLSQEERQGLKELPNEVDEKLAKYLFSNYGLALFLEGIINKVDLEIVPEDFFKFICTKGGFTALFIEKLIAFEDIVLLEFSHLQWLFSEHGLQALREQLISIEQLVLLPPSHLEFLLTPNGLSALREGLMTIDEVVALKPVELQLSLTDLRLAELRKVHSNQLDCDSHSYQSM
;
A
#
# COMPACT_ATOMS: atom_id res chain seq x y z
N MET A 1 -2.20 14.50 37.84
CA MET A 1 -0.94 15.22 37.58
C MET A 1 -0.82 15.35 36.08
N PRO A 2 -0.68 16.56 35.50
CA PRO A 2 -0.56 16.70 34.04
C PRO A 2 0.71 15.99 33.56
N LEU A 3 0.65 15.38 32.38
CA LEU A 3 1.84 14.82 31.75
C LEU A 3 2.82 15.96 31.43
N PRO A 4 4.14 15.74 31.60
CA PRO A 4 5.15 16.65 31.10
C PRO A 4 4.95 16.97 29.60
N GLU A 5 5.24 18.21 29.21
CA GLU A 5 5.09 18.69 27.83
C GLU A 5 5.93 17.85 26.85
N GLU A 6 7.11 17.43 27.26
CA GLU A 6 8.00 16.55 26.50
C GLU A 6 7.34 15.20 26.16
N ILE A 7 6.65 14.58 27.13
CA ILE A 7 5.93 13.33 26.90
C ILE A 7 4.76 13.56 25.95
N THR A 8 4.04 14.67 26.09
CA THR A 8 2.92 15.02 25.21
C THR A 8 3.40 15.25 23.77
N LEU A 9 4.53 15.92 23.57
CA LEU A 9 5.17 16.09 22.26
C LEU A 9 5.58 14.75 21.65
N THR A 10 6.18 13.85 22.44
CA THR A 10 6.53 12.51 21.96
C THR A 10 5.29 11.74 21.52
N LEU A 11 4.19 11.82 22.28
CA LEU A 11 2.92 11.18 21.88
C LEU A 11 2.36 11.78 20.59
N PHE A 12 2.41 13.10 20.43
CA PHE A 12 1.93 13.77 19.21
C PHE A 12 2.78 13.44 17.98
N ASN A 13 4.09 13.24 18.16
CA ASN A 13 4.97 12.81 17.09
C ASN A 13 4.70 11.38 16.61
N TRP A 14 3.89 10.60 17.32
CA TRP A 14 3.43 9.26 16.89
C TRP A 14 2.05 9.28 16.24
N LEU A 15 1.37 10.42 16.25
CA LEU A 15 0.05 10.55 15.63
C LEU A 15 0.22 10.94 14.15
N PRO A 16 -0.52 10.29 13.24
CA PRO A 16 -0.67 10.77 11.88
C PRO A 16 -1.08 12.24 11.85
N ARG A 17 -0.62 12.99 10.84
CA ARG A 17 -0.87 14.44 10.77
C ARG A 17 -2.35 14.78 10.65
N LYS A 18 -3.15 13.92 10.02
CA LYS A 18 -4.61 14.07 10.01
C LYS A 18 -5.21 14.07 11.43
N ASP A 19 -4.65 13.25 12.33
CA ASP A 19 -5.15 13.11 13.69
C ASP A 19 -4.69 14.27 14.58
N LEU A 20 -3.53 14.87 14.28
CA LEU A 20 -3.08 16.11 14.95
C LEU A 20 -4.05 17.27 14.77
N LEU A 21 -4.80 17.32 13.67
CA LEU A 21 -5.84 18.35 13.48
C LEU A 21 -6.99 18.18 14.49
N THR A 22 -7.28 16.94 14.91
CA THR A 22 -8.30 16.67 15.93
C THR A 22 -7.82 17.01 17.34
N VAL A 23 -6.51 16.83 17.60
CA VAL A 23 -5.83 17.19 18.87
C VAL A 23 -6.04 18.66 19.24
N PHE A 24 -6.16 19.56 18.24
CA PHE A 24 -6.40 20.98 18.46
C PHE A 24 -7.71 21.28 19.21
N SER A 25 -8.68 20.38 19.09
CA SER A 25 -10.01 20.55 19.70
C SER A 25 -10.12 20.01 21.13
N VAL A 26 -9.11 19.28 21.61
CA VAL A 26 -9.15 18.61 22.93
C VAL A 26 -9.04 19.61 24.08
N CYS A 27 -7.97 20.41 24.13
CA CYS A 27 -7.80 21.49 25.10
C CYS A 27 -6.74 22.51 24.64
N LYS A 28 -6.71 23.68 25.29
CA LYS A 28 -5.78 24.77 24.97
C LYS A 28 -4.30 24.37 25.09
N ASP A 29 -3.97 23.53 26.06
CA ASP A 29 -2.59 23.07 26.26
C ASP A 29 -2.15 22.17 25.11
N TRP A 30 -3.01 21.25 24.68
CA TRP A 30 -2.74 20.36 23.55
C TRP A 30 -2.60 21.15 22.25
N GLN A 31 -3.48 22.12 22.02
CA GLN A 31 -3.39 23.04 20.89
C GLN A 31 -2.07 23.84 20.90
N ARG A 32 -1.65 24.36 22.06
CA ARG A 32 -0.38 25.09 22.21
C ARG A 32 0.80 24.20 21.83
N ILE A 33 0.80 22.96 22.33
CA ILE A 33 1.89 22.00 22.13
C ILE A 33 1.95 21.56 20.65
N SER A 34 0.80 21.24 20.05
CA SER A 34 0.71 20.79 18.66
C SER A 34 1.01 21.89 17.64
N LEU A 35 0.80 23.16 17.99
CA LEU A 35 1.22 24.31 17.19
C LEU A 35 2.69 24.68 17.36
N SER A 36 3.43 23.98 18.23
CA SER A 36 4.85 24.25 18.43
C SER A 36 5.64 24.01 17.13
N ALA A 37 6.64 24.88 16.86
CA ALA A 37 7.47 24.75 15.67
C ALA A 37 8.23 23.41 15.61
N LYS A 38 8.49 22.78 16.77
CA LYS A 38 9.16 21.49 16.86
C LYS A 38 8.37 20.39 16.14
N THR A 39 7.06 20.33 16.35
CA THR A 39 6.17 19.32 15.74
C THR A 39 6.15 19.40 14.21
N TRP A 40 6.20 20.60 13.64
CA TRP A 40 6.10 20.82 12.20
C TRP A 40 7.45 20.75 11.48
N LYS A 41 8.56 20.96 12.20
CA LYS A 41 9.90 20.83 11.64
C LYS A 41 10.19 19.39 11.17
N GLU A 42 9.71 18.39 11.90
CA GLU A 42 9.81 16.98 11.50
C GLU A 42 9.00 16.68 10.24
N ALA A 43 7.85 17.34 10.06
CA ALA A 43 7.05 17.27 8.84
C ALA A 43 7.64 18.07 7.66
N GLY A 44 8.81 18.70 7.83
CA GLY A 44 9.48 19.51 6.80
C GLY A 44 8.93 20.93 6.65
N ALA A 45 8.20 21.45 7.64
CA ALA A 45 7.65 22.81 7.65
C ALA A 45 8.16 23.66 8.82
N SER A 46 8.20 24.99 8.66
CA SER A 46 8.69 25.89 9.72
C SER A 46 7.65 26.18 10.81
N SER A 47 6.37 25.98 10.52
CA SER A 47 5.23 26.20 11.41
C SER A 47 3.99 25.46 10.89
N PHE A 48 2.93 25.40 11.71
CA PHE A 48 1.64 24.86 11.26
C PHE A 48 1.05 25.64 10.08
N GLU A 49 1.08 26.98 10.12
CA GLU A 49 0.55 27.80 9.03
C GLU A 49 1.35 27.60 7.73
N ASN A 50 2.68 27.47 7.83
CA ASN A 50 3.51 27.13 6.68
C ASN A 50 3.17 25.75 6.12
N PHE A 51 2.98 24.74 6.98
CA PHE A 51 2.55 23.40 6.57
C PHE A 51 1.19 23.45 5.87
N LYS A 52 0.20 24.10 6.47
CA LYS A 52 -1.16 24.22 5.95
C LYS A 52 -1.17 24.86 4.57
N GLN A 53 -0.50 26.00 4.40
CA GLN A 53 -0.40 26.68 3.11
C GLN A 53 0.18 25.75 2.04
N ARG A 54 1.30 25.08 2.33
CA ARG A 54 1.99 24.20 1.39
C ARG A 54 1.16 22.96 1.03
N ILE A 55 0.44 22.39 1.99
CA ILE A 55 -0.48 21.26 1.77
C ILE A 55 -1.69 21.66 0.91
N GLU A 56 -2.20 22.87 1.08
CA GLU A 56 -3.31 23.39 0.28
C GLU A 56 -2.95 23.52 -1.20
N GLU A 57 -1.68 23.77 -1.51
CA GLU A 57 -1.15 23.82 -2.88
C GLU A 57 -1.01 22.43 -3.52
N LEU A 58 -0.87 21.36 -2.73
CA LEU A 58 -0.77 20.00 -3.26
C LEU A 58 -2.10 19.50 -3.85
N CYS A 59 -1.99 18.62 -4.84
CA CYS A 59 -3.15 17.88 -5.35
C CYS A 59 -3.73 16.94 -4.26
N PRO A 60 -5.02 16.60 -4.32
CA PRO A 60 -5.71 15.86 -3.25
C PRO A 60 -5.05 14.54 -2.84
N GLU A 61 -4.48 13.82 -3.80
CA GLU A 61 -3.84 12.53 -3.55
C GLU A 61 -2.52 12.65 -2.79
N LEU A 62 -1.63 13.56 -3.20
CA LEU A 62 -0.36 13.78 -2.49
C LEU A 62 -0.60 14.34 -1.09
N ARG A 63 -1.63 15.18 -0.93
CA ARG A 63 -2.09 15.66 0.36
C ARG A 63 -2.47 14.50 1.29
N GLU A 64 -3.19 13.50 0.80
CA GLU A 64 -3.54 12.31 1.56
C GLU A 64 -2.30 11.54 2.01
N PHE A 65 -1.32 11.34 1.12
CA PHE A 65 -0.05 10.67 1.47
C PHE A 65 0.75 11.44 2.53
N VAL A 66 0.81 12.77 2.46
CA VAL A 66 1.49 13.56 3.50
C VAL A 66 0.74 13.49 4.83
N PHE A 67 -0.59 13.55 4.80
CA PHE A 67 -1.38 13.47 6.02
C PHE A 67 -1.30 12.12 6.74
N ASN A 68 -1.12 11.05 5.98
CA ASN A 68 -0.90 9.70 6.51
C ASN A 68 0.58 9.43 6.84
N GLU A 69 1.46 10.42 6.70
CA GLU A 69 2.93 10.30 6.90
C GLU A 69 3.62 9.28 5.98
N SER A 70 2.93 8.86 4.91
CA SER A 70 3.45 7.98 3.88
C SER A 70 4.53 8.64 3.03
N VAL A 71 4.44 9.96 2.86
CA VAL A 71 5.36 10.77 2.04
C VAL A 71 5.69 12.06 2.79
N SER A 72 6.96 12.45 2.82
CA SER A 72 7.36 13.73 3.40
C SER A 72 6.81 14.91 2.59
N LEU A 73 6.51 16.04 3.23
CA LEU A 73 6.01 17.24 2.54
C LEU A 73 6.92 17.68 1.39
N GLY A 74 8.23 17.72 1.62
CA GLY A 74 9.20 18.13 0.60
C GLY A 74 9.22 17.19 -0.61
N LEU A 75 9.08 15.88 -0.39
CA LEU A 75 8.95 14.92 -1.50
C LEU A 75 7.62 15.14 -2.25
N ALA A 76 6.51 15.27 -1.52
CA ALA A 76 5.20 15.51 -2.13
C ALA A 76 5.18 16.78 -2.99
N GLU A 77 5.87 17.84 -2.59
CA GLU A 77 6.01 19.05 -3.41
C GLU A 77 6.79 18.82 -4.69
N ARG A 78 7.90 18.06 -4.62
CA ARG A 78 8.65 17.67 -5.82
C ARG A 78 7.78 16.86 -6.77
N LEU A 79 7.07 15.85 -6.24
CA LEU A 79 6.14 15.04 -7.01
C LEU A 79 5.01 15.90 -7.59
N HIS A 80 4.42 16.82 -6.82
CA HIS A 80 3.36 17.70 -7.27
C HIS A 80 3.80 18.58 -8.45
N LYS A 81 5.01 19.16 -8.35
CA LYS A 81 5.59 19.95 -9.44
C LYS A 81 5.72 19.11 -10.70
N VAL A 82 6.22 17.88 -10.59
CA VAL A 82 6.37 16.94 -11.71
C VAL A 82 5.01 16.51 -12.27
N TRP A 83 4.03 16.23 -11.41
CA TRP A 83 2.67 15.82 -11.78
C TRP A 83 1.87 16.94 -12.44
N SER A 84 2.26 18.19 -12.23
CA SER A 84 1.64 19.36 -12.87
C SER A 84 2.19 19.63 -14.27
N LEU A 85 3.30 18.99 -14.66
CA LEU A 85 3.87 19.12 -16.00
C LEU A 85 3.05 18.35 -17.03
N SER A 86 3.03 18.86 -18.27
CA SER A 86 2.52 18.15 -19.44
C SER A 86 3.38 16.92 -19.76
N GLN A 87 2.88 16.04 -20.63
CA GLN A 87 3.64 14.86 -21.04
C GLN A 87 4.92 15.23 -21.80
N GLU A 88 4.86 16.25 -22.66
CA GLU A 88 6.01 16.76 -23.41
C GLU A 88 7.05 17.39 -22.47
N GLU A 89 6.61 18.13 -21.47
CA GLU A 89 7.49 18.72 -20.45
C GLU A 89 8.20 17.64 -19.62
N ARG A 90 7.49 16.56 -19.27
CA ARG A 90 8.07 15.41 -18.56
C ARG A 90 9.15 14.72 -19.40
N GLN A 91 8.89 14.52 -20.69
CA GLN A 91 9.87 13.93 -21.62
C GLN A 91 11.16 14.77 -21.73
N GLY A 92 11.05 16.09 -21.57
CA GLY A 92 12.19 17.02 -21.60
C GLY A 92 13.03 17.08 -20.31
N LEU A 93 12.67 16.34 -19.25
CA LEU A 93 13.44 16.33 -18.01
C LEU A 93 14.81 15.65 -18.21
N LYS A 94 15.89 16.37 -17.89
CA LYS A 94 17.29 15.90 -18.06
C LYS A 94 17.64 14.63 -17.31
N GLU A 95 16.85 14.28 -16.30
CA GLU A 95 17.06 13.12 -15.43
C GLU A 95 16.60 11.81 -16.10
N LEU A 96 15.79 11.92 -17.17
CA LEU A 96 15.23 10.77 -17.88
C LEU A 96 16.15 10.28 -19.01
N PRO A 97 16.06 8.99 -19.39
CA PRO A 97 16.82 8.47 -20.52
C PRO A 97 16.35 9.15 -21.82
N ASN A 98 17.29 9.55 -22.68
CA ASN A 98 16.98 10.16 -23.98
C ASN A 98 16.33 9.17 -24.98
N GLU A 99 16.46 7.86 -24.71
CA GLU A 99 15.99 6.77 -25.57
C GLU A 99 15.14 5.79 -24.74
N VAL A 100 13.96 6.23 -24.32
CA VAL A 100 12.94 5.30 -23.80
C VAL A 100 12.03 4.90 -24.96
N ASP A 101 11.76 3.60 -25.11
CA ASP A 101 10.76 3.11 -26.07
C ASP A 101 9.45 3.89 -25.92
N GLU A 102 8.88 4.35 -27.03
CA GLU A 102 7.63 5.13 -27.07
C GLU A 102 6.49 4.45 -26.32
N LYS A 103 6.47 3.12 -26.32
CA LYS A 103 5.44 2.36 -25.59
C LYS A 103 5.68 2.34 -24.09
N LEU A 104 6.92 2.28 -23.63
CA LEU A 104 7.29 2.33 -22.21
C LEU A 104 7.14 3.75 -21.65
N ALA A 105 7.43 4.76 -22.47
CA ALA A 105 7.27 6.17 -22.17
C ALA A 105 5.87 6.50 -21.62
N LYS A 106 4.81 5.90 -22.18
CA LYS A 106 3.44 6.16 -21.72
C LYS A 106 3.19 5.74 -20.25
N TYR A 107 3.89 4.72 -19.77
CA TYR A 107 3.80 4.25 -18.38
C TYR A 107 4.78 4.98 -17.48
N LEU A 108 6.03 5.15 -17.93
CA LEU A 108 7.08 5.83 -17.16
C LEU A 108 6.76 7.31 -16.93
N PHE A 109 6.17 7.99 -17.91
CA PHE A 109 5.79 9.41 -17.77
C PHE A 109 4.41 9.60 -17.13
N SER A 110 3.77 8.53 -16.65
CA SER A 110 2.61 8.66 -15.75
C SER A 110 3.06 9.30 -14.42
N ASN A 111 2.10 9.80 -13.65
CA ASN A 111 2.38 10.39 -12.33
C ASN A 111 3.16 9.41 -11.42
N TYR A 112 2.70 8.15 -11.39
CA TYR A 112 3.28 7.13 -10.53
C TYR A 112 4.57 6.54 -11.09
N GLY A 113 4.63 6.29 -12.41
CA GLY A 113 5.84 5.75 -13.05
C GLY A 113 7.03 6.69 -12.86
N LEU A 114 6.80 7.99 -13.04
CA LEU A 114 7.85 8.99 -12.91
C LEU A 114 8.26 9.16 -11.44
N ALA A 115 7.31 9.08 -10.50
CA ALA A 115 7.61 9.08 -9.08
C ALA A 115 8.51 7.89 -8.68
N LEU A 116 8.18 6.68 -9.12
CA LEU A 116 8.98 5.48 -8.87
C LEU A 116 10.39 5.60 -9.46
N PHE A 117 10.52 6.19 -10.65
CA PHE A 117 11.82 6.39 -11.30
C PHE A 117 12.68 7.43 -10.58
N LEU A 118 12.10 8.59 -10.24
CA LEU A 118 12.82 9.67 -9.56
C LEU A 118 13.27 9.28 -8.15
N GLU A 119 12.50 8.43 -7.47
CA GLU A 119 12.86 7.90 -6.16
C GLU A 119 13.76 6.65 -6.24
N GLY A 120 14.18 6.26 -7.45
CA GLY A 120 15.14 5.18 -7.67
C GLY A 120 14.60 3.78 -7.42
N ILE A 121 13.29 3.62 -7.28
CA ILE A 121 12.62 2.31 -7.19
C ILE A 121 12.68 1.59 -8.53
N ILE A 122 12.52 2.35 -9.62
CA ILE A 122 12.77 1.88 -10.99
C ILE A 122 14.00 2.63 -11.48
N ASN A 123 15.01 1.90 -11.94
CA ASN A 123 16.20 2.47 -12.55
C ASN A 123 16.27 2.15 -14.06
N LYS A 124 17.30 2.68 -14.73
CA LYS A 124 17.45 2.49 -16.18
C LYS A 124 17.62 1.03 -16.61
N VAL A 125 18.31 0.23 -15.80
CA VAL A 125 18.52 -1.21 -16.07
C VAL A 125 17.19 -1.94 -16.01
N ASP A 126 16.32 -1.59 -15.06
CA ASP A 126 14.99 -2.20 -14.94
C ASP A 126 14.14 -1.99 -16.20
N LEU A 127 14.25 -0.81 -16.82
CA LEU A 127 13.55 -0.49 -18.07
C LEU A 127 14.01 -1.36 -19.26
N GLU A 128 15.22 -1.92 -19.19
CA GLU A 128 15.78 -2.77 -20.25
C GLU A 128 15.45 -4.26 -20.03
N ILE A 129 15.37 -4.71 -18.78
CA ILE A 129 15.19 -6.14 -18.45
C ILE A 129 13.74 -6.52 -18.17
N VAL A 130 12.92 -5.60 -17.65
CA VAL A 130 11.54 -5.89 -17.27
C VAL A 130 10.62 -5.73 -18.49
N PRO A 131 9.76 -6.73 -18.81
CA PRO A 131 8.83 -6.61 -19.92
C PRO A 131 7.88 -5.41 -19.78
N GLU A 132 7.58 -4.74 -20.88
CA GLU A 132 6.72 -3.53 -20.91
C GLU A 132 5.39 -3.71 -20.16
N ASP A 133 4.78 -4.89 -20.29
CA ASP A 133 3.46 -5.20 -19.70
C ASP A 133 3.46 -5.14 -18.17
N PHE A 134 4.61 -5.27 -17.50
CA PHE A 134 4.71 -5.10 -16.05
C PHE A 134 4.49 -3.64 -15.66
N PHE A 135 5.07 -2.70 -16.41
CA PHE A 135 4.96 -1.27 -16.14
C PHE A 135 3.52 -0.75 -16.23
N LYS A 136 2.66 -1.43 -16.99
CA LYS A 136 1.22 -1.17 -17.00
C LYS A 136 0.59 -1.24 -15.60
N PHE A 137 1.07 -2.14 -14.74
CA PHE A 137 0.55 -2.35 -13.39
C PHE A 137 1.42 -1.69 -12.32
N ILE A 138 2.74 -1.71 -12.48
CA ILE A 138 3.70 -1.06 -11.57
C ILE A 138 3.45 0.46 -11.54
N CYS A 139 3.27 1.10 -12.70
CA CYS A 139 3.09 2.55 -12.80
C CYS A 139 1.64 3.01 -12.56
N THR A 140 0.92 2.33 -11.66
CA THR A 140 -0.44 2.67 -11.20
C THR A 140 -0.41 3.10 -9.74
N LYS A 141 -1.53 3.62 -9.22
CA LYS A 141 -1.67 3.92 -7.79
C LYS A 141 -1.38 2.69 -6.91
N GLY A 142 -1.89 1.53 -7.31
CA GLY A 142 -1.70 0.28 -6.57
C GLY A 142 -0.24 -0.15 -6.54
N GLY A 143 0.44 -0.15 -7.70
CA GLY A 143 1.86 -0.46 -7.78
C GLY A 143 2.74 0.53 -7.01
N PHE A 144 2.47 1.83 -7.13
CA PHE A 144 3.14 2.87 -6.34
C PHE A 144 2.94 2.68 -4.84
N THR A 145 1.73 2.32 -4.43
CA THR A 145 1.42 2.08 -3.02
C THR A 145 2.19 0.88 -2.49
N ALA A 146 2.15 -0.23 -3.22
CA ALA A 146 2.83 -1.47 -2.85
C ALA A 146 4.36 -1.30 -2.77
N LEU A 147 4.97 -0.66 -3.77
CA LEU A 147 6.42 -0.60 -3.91
C LEU A 147 7.06 0.53 -3.08
N PHE A 148 6.41 1.69 -3.04
CA PHE A 148 7.03 2.90 -2.51
C PHE A 148 6.43 3.34 -1.18
N ILE A 149 5.10 3.49 -1.14
CA ILE A 149 4.40 4.06 0.03
C ILE A 149 4.44 3.11 1.21
N GLU A 150 4.02 1.86 1.01
CA GLU A 150 3.86 0.89 2.08
C GLU A 150 4.94 -0.20 2.07
N LYS A 151 5.70 -0.31 0.97
CA LYS A 151 6.81 -1.26 0.81
C LYS A 151 6.37 -2.71 1.12
N LEU A 152 5.21 -3.07 0.61
CA LEU A 152 4.58 -4.38 0.77
C LEU A 152 5.28 -5.47 -0.05
N ILE A 153 5.95 -5.09 -1.12
CA ILE A 153 6.71 -5.99 -2.00
C ILE A 153 7.94 -5.26 -2.52
N ALA A 154 9.07 -5.96 -2.64
CA ALA A 154 10.27 -5.42 -3.25
C ALA A 154 10.15 -5.42 -4.78
N PHE A 155 10.86 -4.52 -5.46
CA PHE A 155 10.83 -4.48 -6.92
C PHE A 155 11.41 -5.76 -7.53
N GLU A 156 12.42 -6.32 -6.88
CA GLU A 156 13.09 -7.56 -7.26
C GLU A 156 12.18 -8.79 -7.15
N ASP A 157 11.21 -8.76 -6.22
CA ASP A 157 10.25 -9.85 -6.05
C ASP A 157 9.17 -9.83 -7.15
N ILE A 158 8.85 -8.64 -7.69
CA ILE A 158 7.88 -8.50 -8.77
C ILE A 158 8.33 -9.24 -10.02
N VAL A 159 9.63 -9.22 -10.34
CA VAL A 159 10.15 -9.86 -11.56
C VAL A 159 10.11 -11.39 -11.49
N LEU A 160 9.83 -11.97 -10.31
CA LEU A 160 9.60 -13.41 -10.13
C LEU A 160 8.16 -13.83 -10.45
N LEU A 161 7.24 -12.86 -10.52
CA LEU A 161 5.81 -13.10 -10.78
C LEU A 161 5.49 -12.99 -12.27
N GLU A 162 4.49 -13.71 -12.75
CA GLU A 162 3.93 -13.42 -14.09
C GLU A 162 3.19 -12.08 -14.07
N PHE A 163 3.22 -11.35 -15.20
CA PHE A 163 2.57 -10.03 -15.31
C PHE A 163 1.08 -10.04 -14.92
N SER A 164 0.37 -11.16 -15.17
CA SER A 164 -1.03 -11.35 -14.83
C SER A 164 -1.30 -11.35 -13.32
N HIS A 165 -0.31 -11.70 -12.48
CA HIS A 165 -0.45 -11.62 -11.03
C HIS A 165 -0.57 -10.16 -10.58
N LEU A 166 0.18 -9.25 -11.21
CA LEU A 166 0.25 -7.84 -10.79
C LEU A 166 -1.10 -7.14 -10.90
N GLN A 167 -1.92 -7.52 -11.87
CA GLN A 167 -3.29 -7.01 -12.00
C GLN A 167 -4.10 -7.23 -10.73
N TRP A 168 -4.00 -8.42 -10.14
CA TRP A 168 -4.77 -8.78 -8.94
C TRP A 168 -4.07 -8.31 -7.68
N LEU A 169 -2.74 -8.42 -7.64
CA LEU A 169 -1.93 -8.03 -6.48
C LEU A 169 -2.00 -6.53 -6.18
N PHE A 170 -2.02 -5.69 -7.22
CA PHE A 170 -2.13 -4.23 -7.07
C PHE A 170 -3.58 -3.72 -7.07
N SER A 171 -4.56 -4.62 -6.90
CA SER A 171 -5.93 -4.25 -6.54
C SER A 171 -6.04 -3.95 -5.05
N GLU A 172 -7.12 -3.29 -4.61
CA GLU A 172 -7.37 -3.00 -3.19
C GLU A 172 -7.29 -4.26 -2.30
N HIS A 173 -7.87 -5.38 -2.76
CA HIS A 173 -7.83 -6.66 -2.03
C HIS A 173 -6.44 -7.30 -2.05
N GLY A 174 -5.71 -7.17 -3.16
CA GLY A 174 -4.33 -7.65 -3.25
C GLY A 174 -3.40 -6.91 -2.29
N LEU A 175 -3.49 -5.57 -2.23
CA LEU A 175 -2.74 -4.77 -1.25
C LEU A 175 -3.13 -5.15 0.17
N GLN A 176 -4.42 -5.36 0.44
CA GLN A 176 -4.87 -5.81 1.76
C GLN A 176 -4.30 -7.18 2.14
N ALA A 177 -4.26 -8.13 1.21
CA ALA A 177 -3.66 -9.45 1.44
C ALA A 177 -2.18 -9.33 1.82
N LEU A 178 -1.43 -8.46 1.14
CA LEU A 178 -0.02 -8.20 1.45
C LEU A 178 0.17 -7.52 2.81
N ARG A 179 -0.63 -6.48 3.12
CA ARG A 179 -0.59 -5.78 4.43
C ARG A 179 -0.80 -6.74 5.60
N GLU A 180 -1.77 -7.64 5.44
CA GLU A 180 -2.13 -8.63 6.45
C GLU A 180 -1.25 -9.88 6.40
N GLN A 181 -0.30 -9.96 5.46
CA GLN A 181 0.58 -11.12 5.25
C GLN A 181 -0.20 -12.43 5.06
N LEU A 182 -1.38 -12.36 4.44
CA LEU A 182 -2.22 -13.54 4.16
C LEU A 182 -1.62 -14.44 3.09
N ILE A 183 -0.73 -13.88 2.25
CA ILE A 183 -0.04 -14.59 1.17
C ILE A 183 1.40 -14.06 1.11
N SER A 184 2.37 -14.96 1.09
CA SER A 184 3.79 -14.62 0.89
C SER A 184 4.17 -14.53 -0.60
N ILE A 185 5.33 -13.95 -0.91
CA ILE A 185 5.83 -13.90 -2.29
C ILE A 185 6.08 -15.30 -2.85
N GLU A 186 6.65 -16.19 -2.05
CA GLU A 186 6.91 -17.58 -2.43
C GLU A 186 5.60 -18.31 -2.76
N GLN A 187 4.54 -18.01 -2.01
CA GLN A 187 3.20 -18.54 -2.24
C GLN A 187 2.56 -17.97 -3.51
N LEU A 188 2.76 -16.68 -3.80
CA LEU A 188 2.27 -16.05 -5.03
C LEU A 188 2.87 -16.69 -6.29
N VAL A 189 4.14 -17.08 -6.26
CA VAL A 189 4.81 -17.77 -7.38
C VAL A 189 4.18 -19.14 -7.68
N LEU A 190 3.58 -19.79 -6.68
CA LEU A 190 2.94 -21.10 -6.83
C LEU A 190 1.49 -21.01 -7.32
N LEU A 191 0.83 -19.87 -7.15
CA LEU A 191 -0.57 -19.69 -7.48
C LEU A 191 -0.75 -19.29 -8.94
N PRO A 192 -1.57 -19.99 -9.74
CA PRO A 192 -1.90 -19.52 -11.08
C PRO A 192 -2.67 -18.19 -11.02
N PRO A 193 -2.53 -17.28 -12.00
CA PRO A 193 -3.22 -15.98 -11.99
C PRO A 193 -4.75 -16.07 -11.83
N SER A 194 -5.37 -17.13 -12.37
CA SER A 194 -6.81 -17.37 -12.24
C SER A 194 -7.25 -17.68 -10.80
N HIS A 195 -6.34 -18.13 -9.93
CA HIS A 195 -6.65 -18.37 -8.52
C HIS A 195 -6.68 -17.05 -7.76
N LEU A 196 -5.76 -16.13 -8.10
CA LEU A 196 -5.75 -14.80 -7.50
C LEU A 196 -7.03 -14.01 -7.80
N GLU A 197 -7.64 -14.19 -8.97
CA GLU A 197 -8.94 -13.60 -9.31
C GLU A 197 -10.03 -13.92 -8.27
N PHE A 198 -10.07 -15.15 -7.77
CA PHE A 198 -11.06 -15.58 -6.78
C PHE A 198 -10.59 -15.35 -5.34
N LEU A 199 -9.29 -15.53 -5.09
CA LEU A 199 -8.71 -15.42 -3.76
C LEU A 199 -8.61 -13.97 -3.29
N LEU A 200 -8.28 -13.03 -4.18
CA LEU A 200 -8.18 -11.60 -3.87
C LEU A 200 -9.56 -10.91 -4.00
N THR A 201 -10.53 -11.48 -3.30
CA THR A 201 -11.92 -10.99 -3.14
C THR A 201 -12.26 -10.90 -1.65
N PRO A 202 -13.33 -10.21 -1.23
CA PRO A 202 -13.72 -10.16 0.19
C PRO A 202 -13.85 -11.55 0.83
N ASN A 203 -14.43 -12.50 0.09
CA ASN A 203 -14.63 -13.87 0.56
C ASN A 203 -13.34 -14.67 0.63
N GLY A 204 -12.48 -14.55 -0.39
CA GLY A 204 -11.16 -15.20 -0.39
C GLY A 204 -10.28 -14.71 0.77
N LEU A 205 -10.22 -13.39 1.00
CA LEU A 205 -9.47 -12.84 2.13
C LEU A 205 -10.07 -13.25 3.48
N SER A 206 -11.39 -13.30 3.62
CA SER A 206 -12.05 -13.79 4.84
C SER A 206 -11.69 -15.26 5.11
N ALA A 207 -11.70 -16.10 4.06
CA ALA A 207 -11.35 -17.51 4.18
C ALA A 207 -9.90 -17.71 4.64
N LEU A 208 -8.96 -16.95 4.08
CA LEU A 208 -7.54 -16.97 4.50
C LEU A 208 -7.38 -16.47 5.94
N ARG A 209 -8.00 -15.33 6.29
CA ARG A 209 -7.88 -14.72 7.62
C ARG A 209 -8.42 -15.63 8.73
N GLU A 210 -9.49 -16.35 8.44
CA GLU A 210 -10.13 -17.28 9.38
C GLU A 210 -9.49 -18.68 9.34
N GLY A 211 -8.48 -18.92 8.50
CA GLY A 211 -7.86 -20.23 8.36
C GLY A 211 -8.81 -21.32 7.83
N LEU A 212 -9.89 -20.93 7.15
CA LEU A 212 -10.85 -21.86 6.53
C LEU A 212 -10.29 -22.52 5.27
N MET A 213 -9.22 -21.93 4.71
CA MET A 213 -8.52 -22.41 3.54
C MET A 213 -7.05 -21.99 3.62
N THR A 214 -6.15 -22.90 3.25
CA THR A 214 -4.71 -22.68 3.16
C THR A 214 -4.28 -22.48 1.71
N ILE A 215 -3.12 -21.86 1.48
CA ILE A 215 -2.59 -21.69 0.12
C ILE A 215 -2.33 -23.03 -0.56
N ASP A 216 -1.84 -24.03 0.18
CA ASP A 216 -1.60 -25.37 -0.36
C ASP A 216 -2.89 -26.02 -0.87
N GLU A 217 -4.00 -25.82 -0.15
CA GLU A 217 -5.33 -26.27 -0.60
C GLU A 217 -5.78 -25.49 -1.85
N VAL A 218 -5.56 -24.17 -1.90
CA VAL A 218 -5.89 -23.35 -3.08
C VAL A 218 -5.15 -23.85 -4.32
N VAL A 219 -3.85 -24.14 -4.21
CA VAL A 219 -3.02 -24.62 -5.32
C VAL A 219 -3.50 -25.98 -5.85
N ALA A 220 -4.08 -26.81 -4.98
CA ALA A 220 -4.60 -28.12 -5.36
C ALA A 220 -5.97 -28.08 -6.08
N LEU A 221 -6.71 -26.97 -5.97
CA LEU A 221 -8.04 -26.83 -6.56
C LEU A 221 -7.95 -26.39 -8.02
N LYS A 222 -8.97 -26.75 -8.81
CA LYS A 222 -9.19 -26.09 -10.10
C LYS A 222 -9.83 -24.71 -9.89
N PRO A 223 -9.69 -23.76 -10.82
CA PRO A 223 -10.28 -22.43 -10.70
C PRO A 223 -11.80 -22.45 -10.41
N VAL A 224 -12.55 -23.34 -11.07
CA VAL A 224 -14.00 -23.49 -10.85
C VAL A 224 -14.32 -24.04 -9.45
N GLU A 225 -13.50 -24.94 -8.92
CA GLU A 225 -13.68 -25.52 -7.59
C GLU A 225 -13.36 -24.49 -6.51
N LEU A 226 -12.31 -23.69 -6.71
CA LEU A 226 -11.97 -22.56 -5.86
C LEU A 226 -13.11 -21.54 -5.82
N GLN A 227 -13.64 -21.15 -6.98
CA GLN A 227 -14.75 -20.21 -7.08
C GLN A 227 -15.98 -20.70 -6.29
N LEU A 228 -16.33 -21.98 -6.41
CA LEU A 228 -17.46 -22.57 -5.68
C LEU A 228 -17.22 -22.63 -4.17
N SER A 229 -15.97 -22.88 -3.76
CA SER A 229 -15.57 -22.93 -2.35
C SER A 229 -15.62 -21.57 -1.66
N LEU A 230 -15.42 -20.48 -2.41
CA LEU A 230 -15.42 -19.11 -1.90
C LEU A 230 -16.79 -18.40 -1.96
N THR A 231 -17.88 -19.17 -2.02
CA THR A 231 -19.24 -18.63 -1.91
C THR A 231 -19.65 -18.44 -0.45
N ASP A 232 -20.51 -17.46 -0.17
CA ASP A 232 -20.98 -17.18 1.20
C ASP A 232 -21.59 -18.41 1.88
N LEU A 233 -22.35 -19.21 1.12
CA LEU A 233 -22.96 -20.44 1.62
C LEU A 233 -21.90 -21.44 2.06
N ARG A 234 -20.87 -21.67 1.25
CA ARG A 234 -19.80 -22.62 1.58
C ARG A 234 -18.92 -22.13 2.72
N LEU A 235 -18.58 -20.84 2.75
CA LEU A 235 -17.84 -20.28 3.88
C LEU A 235 -18.64 -20.37 5.19
N ALA A 236 -19.95 -20.16 5.16
CA ALA A 236 -20.80 -20.33 6.34
C ALA A 236 -20.86 -21.78 6.83
N GLU A 237 -20.84 -22.76 5.93
CA GLU A 237 -20.76 -24.17 6.29
C GLU A 237 -19.39 -24.53 6.89
N LEU A 238 -18.30 -24.07 6.29
CA LEU A 238 -16.94 -24.29 6.81
C LEU A 238 -16.76 -23.70 8.20
N ARG A 239 -17.28 -22.49 8.45
CA ARG A 239 -17.27 -21.86 9.78
C ARG A 239 -17.98 -22.69 10.85
N LYS A 240 -19.12 -23.31 10.51
CA LYS A 240 -19.84 -24.20 11.44
C LYS A 240 -19.00 -25.43 11.79
N VAL A 241 -18.36 -26.04 10.79
CA VAL A 241 -17.48 -27.20 11.01
C VAL A 241 -16.28 -26.81 11.87
N HIS A 242 -15.65 -25.68 11.57
CA HIS A 242 -14.50 -25.17 12.30
C HIS A 242 -14.83 -24.83 13.77
N SER A 243 -15.96 -24.18 14.01
CA SER A 243 -16.46 -23.90 15.38
C SER A 243 -16.68 -25.19 16.17
N ASN A 244 -17.28 -26.21 15.55
CA ASN A 244 -17.54 -27.49 16.23
C ASN A 244 -16.24 -28.24 16.59
N GLN A 245 -15.19 -28.14 15.76
CA GLN A 245 -13.89 -28.76 16.05
C GLN A 245 -13.21 -28.11 17.26
N LEU A 246 -13.21 -26.78 17.34
CA LEU A 246 -12.64 -26.04 18.47
C LEU A 246 -13.34 -26.37 19.80
N ASP A 247 -14.67 -26.53 19.77
CA ASP A 247 -15.44 -26.92 20.96
C ASP A 247 -15.09 -28.34 21.43
N CYS A 248 -14.94 -29.29 20.50
CA CYS A 248 -14.55 -30.67 20.86
C CYS A 248 -13.14 -30.76 21.45
N ASP A 249 -12.17 -30.01 20.91
CA ASP A 249 -10.80 -30.02 21.41
C ASP A 249 -10.69 -29.38 22.80
N SER A 250 -11.51 -28.36 23.10
CA SER A 250 -11.55 -27.70 24.41
C SER A 250 -12.02 -28.61 25.55
N HIS A 251 -12.88 -29.60 25.27
CA HIS A 251 -13.37 -30.56 26.26
C HIS A 251 -12.38 -31.70 26.56
N SER A 252 -11.42 -31.95 25.68
CA SER A 252 -10.41 -33.00 25.88
C SER A 252 -9.36 -32.65 26.96
N TYR A 253 -9.15 -31.35 27.21
CA TYR A 253 -8.18 -30.87 28.21
C TYR A 253 -8.72 -30.77 29.65
N GLN A 254 -10.03 -30.96 29.87
CA GLN A 254 -10.62 -30.93 31.22
C GLN A 254 -10.69 -32.31 31.92
N SER A 255 -10.16 -33.37 31.29
CA SER A 255 -10.16 -34.74 31.84
C SER A 255 -8.77 -35.27 32.23
N MET A 256 -7.76 -34.38 32.35
CA MET A 256 -6.45 -34.66 32.96
C MET A 256 -6.26 -33.80 34.21
#